data_AF-A0A9F3W0E4-F1
#
_entry.id   AF-A0A9F3W0E4-F1
#
_cell.length_a   1.000
_cell.length_b   1.000
_cell.length_c   1.000
_cell.angle_alpha   90.00
_cell.angle_beta   90.00
_cell.angle_gamma   90.00
#
_symmetry.space_group_name_H-M   'P 1'
#
loop_
_entity.id
_entity.type
_entity.pdbx_description
1 polymer ?
#
loop_
_entity_poly.entity_id
_entity_poly.type
_entity_poly.pdbx_seq_one_letter_code
_entity_poly.pdbx_strand_id
1 'polypeptide(L)'
;MTLLLTHSQTEGGGSVLAAHLLLEQQVGAVVGSARCDRSGARWAGCSCTLVASDVDFCQTHTGALEDESEPHLVPNTAAQWQTAASVTTGSLFLEGDEDEDTCTIAQADIAAAVDLAASAKRFELQLDRFGPYRLSYTRNGRHLLLGGRRGHVAALDWHTKSLMCEINVMETVTDLTWLHTETMFAVAQRKWLYIYDNQGVELNCLKRFHAVQRMEFLPYHFLLATASETGFLQYLDISVGKEVGTICTKAGRLAAMAQNPSNAVIHLGHSSGTVTLWSPSAKAPLVRMLCHRGAVRAVAVDTSGSYMATSGLDHKLHVYDLRAYRRLHSLLLPCGAGLLDFSQRGLLGAACQEVVQVYKDVSVCPSQKPYVCHALPSPSHSLRFCPFEDVLGVGHGQGFASLLVPGAGEPNFDALENNPFRSRKQRQEWEVKAFLEKIPSELISLDPRQLGQVDTVSLEQQHKERAERLGYDPEAKEPFSPRRRLKGRDSASRRLKRRKEVAAEEQRALIRKSLAAKAEAQPAPSKAGAPAACRSALDRFQK
;
A
#
# COMPACT_ATOMS: atom_id res chain seq x y z
N MET A 1 -32.92 -7.83 -28.49
CA MET A 1 -33.97 -8.87 -28.56
C MET A 1 -34.29 -9.29 -27.14
N THR A 2 -35.56 -9.23 -26.78
CA THR A 2 -36.15 -9.28 -25.43
C THR A 2 -35.85 -10.62 -24.73
N LEU A 3 -35.30 -10.58 -23.51
CA LEU A 3 -35.07 -11.75 -22.66
C LEU A 3 -36.18 -11.84 -21.60
N LEU A 4 -37.03 -12.85 -21.73
CA LEU A 4 -37.98 -13.28 -20.70
C LEU A 4 -37.33 -14.34 -19.82
N LEU A 5 -37.30 -14.06 -18.51
CA LEU A 5 -36.94 -14.98 -17.44
C LEU A 5 -38.08 -15.97 -17.20
N THR A 6 -37.79 -17.27 -17.16
CA THR A 6 -38.66 -18.27 -16.53
C THR A 6 -37.82 -19.16 -15.61
N HIS A 7 -38.18 -19.12 -14.32
CA HIS A 7 -37.71 -20.04 -13.30
C HIS A 7 -38.37 -21.42 -13.48
N SER A 8 -37.60 -22.49 -13.28
CA SER A 8 -38.15 -23.79 -12.87
C SER A 8 -37.21 -24.46 -11.86
N GLN A 9 -37.73 -24.65 -10.65
CA GLN A 9 -37.16 -25.52 -9.62
C GLN A 9 -37.45 -26.98 -9.98
N THR A 10 -36.46 -27.87 -9.83
CA THR A 10 -36.69 -29.29 -9.54
C THR A 10 -35.61 -29.83 -8.60
N GLU A 11 -36.09 -30.62 -7.66
CA GLU A 11 -35.40 -31.25 -6.53
C GLU A 11 -34.48 -32.41 -6.94
N GLY A 12 -33.46 -32.68 -6.12
CA GLY A 12 -33.02 -34.05 -5.82
C GLY A 12 -31.77 -34.59 -6.53
N GLY A 13 -30.80 -35.05 -5.72
CA GLY A 13 -29.91 -36.17 -6.07
C GLY A 13 -28.52 -35.80 -6.56
N GLY A 14 -27.51 -36.03 -5.72
CA GLY A 14 -26.11 -35.75 -6.04
C GLY A 14 -25.49 -36.71 -7.04
N SER A 15 -24.51 -36.20 -7.79
CA SER A 15 -23.32 -36.96 -8.18
C SER A 15 -22.18 -35.97 -8.44
N VAL A 16 -21.03 -36.26 -7.82
CA VAL A 16 -19.78 -35.53 -8.02
C VAL A 16 -19.22 -36.01 -9.35
N LEU A 17 -19.23 -35.13 -10.36
CA LEU A 17 -18.49 -35.33 -11.61
C LEU A 17 -17.50 -34.18 -11.77
N ALA A 18 -16.23 -34.53 -11.60
CA ALA A 18 -15.10 -33.67 -11.93
C ALA A 18 -15.07 -33.45 -13.45
N ALA A 19 -15.37 -32.22 -13.88
CA ALA A 19 -15.18 -31.78 -15.26
C ALA A 19 -13.86 -31.01 -15.35
N HIS A 20 -12.84 -31.68 -15.88
CA HIS A 20 -11.67 -31.04 -16.48
C HIS A 20 -12.15 -30.35 -17.76
N LEU A 21 -12.23 -29.02 -17.77
CA LEU A 21 -12.51 -28.23 -18.97
C LEU A 21 -11.25 -27.47 -19.38
N LEU A 22 -10.58 -28.03 -20.40
CA LEU A 22 -9.68 -27.32 -21.29
C LEU A 22 -10.51 -26.26 -22.02
N LEU A 23 -10.24 -24.97 -21.77
CA LEU A 23 -10.74 -23.90 -22.62
C LEU A 23 -9.69 -23.60 -23.69
N GLU A 24 -9.90 -24.19 -24.87
CA GLU A 24 -9.29 -23.76 -26.11
C GLU A 24 -9.76 -22.33 -26.45
N GLN A 25 -8.80 -21.44 -26.70
CA GLN A 25 -9.07 -20.12 -27.28
C GLN A 25 -9.56 -20.31 -28.72
N GLN A 26 -10.87 -20.14 -28.95
CA GLN A 26 -11.39 -19.88 -30.29
C GLN A 26 -11.09 -18.43 -30.67
N VAL A 27 -10.10 -18.27 -31.55
CA VAL A 27 -9.90 -17.07 -32.36
C VAL A 27 -11.07 -16.97 -33.34
N GLY A 28 -12.00 -16.05 -33.07
CA GLY A 28 -13.08 -15.71 -34.00
C GLY A 28 -12.52 -14.93 -35.18
N ALA A 29 -12.36 -15.59 -36.32
CA ALA A 29 -12.12 -14.93 -37.60
C ALA A 29 -13.43 -14.29 -38.10
N VAL A 30 -13.51 -12.96 -38.05
CA VAL A 30 -14.60 -12.21 -38.71
C VAL A 30 -14.28 -12.14 -40.20
N VAL A 31 -15.02 -12.92 -40.99
CA VAL A 31 -15.00 -12.84 -42.46
C VAL A 31 -15.83 -11.62 -42.88
N GLY A 32 -15.17 -10.50 -43.17
CA GLY A 32 -15.77 -9.34 -43.83
C GLY A 32 -15.90 -9.59 -45.34
N SER A 33 -17.13 -9.58 -45.86
CA SER A 33 -17.40 -9.71 -47.30
C SER A 33 -17.20 -8.37 -48.01
N ALA A 34 -16.08 -8.21 -48.70
CA ALA A 34 -15.86 -7.08 -49.62
C ALA A 34 -16.54 -7.37 -50.97
N ARG A 35 -17.54 -6.55 -51.35
CA ARG A 35 -18.04 -6.48 -52.73
C ARG A 35 -16.95 -5.88 -53.62
N CYS A 36 -16.58 -6.63 -54.64
CA CYS A 36 -15.57 -6.24 -55.63
C CYS A 36 -16.29 -5.78 -56.91
N ASP A 37 -16.28 -4.47 -57.18
CA ASP A 37 -16.70 -3.92 -58.48
C ASP A 37 -15.56 -4.11 -59.49
N ARG A 38 -15.92 -4.77 -60.59
CA ARG A 38 -15.02 -5.14 -61.70
C ARG A 38 -14.62 -3.90 -62.51
N SER A 39 -13.33 -3.59 -62.54
CA SER A 39 -12.70 -3.06 -63.76
C SER A 39 -11.27 -3.60 -63.86
N GLY A 40 -10.94 -4.16 -65.02
CA GLY A 40 -9.79 -5.04 -65.20
C GLY A 40 -8.46 -4.31 -65.29
N ALA A 41 -7.45 -4.83 -64.59
CA ALA A 41 -6.05 -4.65 -64.92
C ALA A 41 -5.25 -5.90 -64.49
N ARG A 42 -4.32 -6.31 -65.34
CA ARG A 42 -3.56 -7.56 -65.30
C ARG A 42 -2.66 -7.67 -64.07
N TRP A 43 -2.51 -8.91 -63.60
CA TRP A 43 -1.59 -9.32 -62.54
C TRP A 43 -0.13 -9.20 -62.97
N ALA A 44 0.67 -8.51 -62.16
CA ALA A 44 2.10 -8.72 -62.07
C ALA A 44 2.59 -8.39 -60.64
N GLY A 45 2.96 -9.43 -59.89
CA GLY A 45 3.90 -9.41 -58.76
C GLY A 45 3.56 -8.55 -57.54
N CYS A 46 2.94 -9.14 -56.52
CA CYS A 46 3.02 -8.62 -55.14
C CYS A 46 3.44 -9.74 -54.18
N SER A 47 4.69 -9.67 -53.76
CA SER A 47 5.24 -10.32 -52.58
C SER A 47 4.68 -9.67 -51.31
N CYS A 48 4.12 -10.47 -50.42
CA CYS A 48 3.98 -10.26 -48.96
C CYS A 48 3.77 -8.82 -48.46
N THR A 49 2.50 -8.39 -48.35
CA THR A 49 2.06 -7.28 -47.49
C THR A 49 0.87 -7.76 -46.65
N LEU A 50 1.15 -8.51 -45.58
CA LEU A 50 0.15 -8.96 -44.59
C LEU A 50 0.43 -8.43 -43.18
N VAL A 51 1.45 -7.58 -43.00
CA VAL A 51 1.83 -7.03 -41.67
C VAL A 51 1.34 -5.59 -41.47
N ALA A 52 0.99 -4.88 -42.55
CA ALA A 52 0.56 -3.47 -42.46
C ALA A 52 -0.88 -3.30 -41.95
N SER A 53 -1.79 -4.23 -42.24
CA SER A 53 -3.21 -4.09 -41.87
C SER A 53 -3.48 -4.12 -40.37
N ASP A 54 -2.71 -4.90 -39.62
CA ASP A 54 -2.90 -5.03 -38.17
C ASP A 54 -2.33 -3.83 -37.42
N VAL A 55 -1.24 -3.24 -37.93
CA VAL A 55 -0.65 -2.02 -37.36
C VAL A 55 -1.56 -0.81 -37.63
N ASP A 56 -2.11 -0.70 -38.83
CA ASP A 56 -3.04 0.38 -39.19
C ASP A 56 -4.38 0.25 -38.42
N PHE A 57 -4.86 -0.98 -38.20
CA PHE A 57 -6.03 -1.24 -37.35
C PHE A 57 -5.77 -0.90 -35.88
N CYS A 58 -4.61 -1.27 -35.34
CA CYS A 58 -4.20 -0.85 -34.01
C CYS A 58 -4.05 0.67 -33.92
N GLN A 59 -3.45 1.34 -34.91
CA GLN A 59 -3.25 2.79 -34.92
C GLN A 59 -4.57 3.57 -34.98
N THR A 60 -5.54 3.10 -35.74
CA THR A 60 -6.88 3.70 -35.83
C THR A 60 -7.69 3.48 -34.56
N HIS A 61 -7.61 2.30 -33.95
CA HIS A 61 -8.25 2.06 -32.65
C HIS A 61 -7.55 2.75 -31.49
N THR A 62 -6.21 2.87 -31.51
CA THR A 62 -5.49 3.69 -30.52
C THR A 62 -5.82 5.15 -30.70
N GLY A 63 -5.96 5.66 -31.94
CA GLY A 63 -6.42 7.03 -32.20
C GLY A 63 -7.84 7.28 -31.69
N ALA A 64 -8.77 6.35 -31.93
CA ALA A 64 -10.14 6.46 -31.41
C ALA A 64 -10.21 6.35 -29.87
N LEU A 65 -9.35 5.51 -29.27
CA LEU A 65 -9.19 5.47 -27.82
C LEU A 65 -8.54 6.74 -27.29
N GLU A 66 -7.54 7.30 -27.98
CA GLU A 66 -6.90 8.57 -27.62
C GLU A 66 -7.88 9.76 -27.72
N ASP A 67 -8.85 9.72 -28.63
CA ASP A 67 -9.91 10.73 -28.77
C ASP A 67 -11.00 10.61 -27.67
N GLU A 68 -11.44 9.40 -27.29
CA GLU A 68 -12.40 9.21 -26.18
C GLU A 68 -11.75 9.26 -24.80
N SER A 69 -10.44 8.97 -24.73
CA SER A 69 -9.61 9.02 -23.53
C SER A 69 -8.51 10.06 -23.66
N GLU A 70 -8.84 11.26 -24.18
CA GLU A 70 -7.89 12.38 -24.15
C GLU A 70 -7.38 12.52 -22.71
N PRO A 71 -6.09 12.24 -22.43
CA PRO A 71 -5.55 12.22 -21.08
C PRO A 71 -5.52 13.64 -20.47
N HIS A 72 -5.95 14.66 -21.22
CA HIS A 72 -6.13 16.03 -20.79
C HIS A 72 -7.59 16.38 -20.49
N LEU A 73 -8.57 15.80 -21.21
CA LEU A 73 -9.97 16.17 -21.08
C LEU A 73 -10.62 15.63 -19.80
N VAL A 74 -10.31 14.38 -19.44
CA VAL A 74 -10.76 13.76 -18.19
C VAL A 74 -10.20 14.46 -16.94
N PRO A 75 -8.89 14.75 -16.82
CA PRO A 75 -8.41 15.51 -15.67
C PRO A 75 -8.86 16.98 -15.68
N ASN A 76 -9.06 17.60 -16.85
CA ASN A 76 -9.59 18.97 -16.90
C ASN A 76 -11.05 19.04 -16.42
N THR A 77 -11.89 18.09 -16.82
CA THR A 77 -13.26 18.00 -16.31
C THR A 77 -13.27 17.68 -14.82
N ALA A 78 -12.47 16.70 -14.36
CA ALA A 78 -12.32 16.39 -12.94
C ALA A 78 -11.83 17.60 -12.11
N ALA A 79 -10.85 18.36 -12.64
CA ALA A 79 -10.37 19.59 -12.00
C ALA A 79 -11.47 20.65 -11.94
N GLN A 80 -12.30 20.81 -12.97
CA GLN A 80 -13.45 21.73 -12.93
C GLN A 80 -14.44 21.35 -11.82
N TRP A 81 -14.71 20.06 -11.61
CA TRP A 81 -15.55 19.58 -10.50
C TRP A 81 -14.93 19.89 -9.14
N GLN A 82 -13.60 19.75 -9.00
CA GLN A 82 -12.89 20.12 -7.77
C GLN A 82 -13.02 21.61 -7.47
N THR A 83 -12.89 22.48 -8.48
CA THR A 83 -13.11 23.91 -8.32
C THR A 83 -14.53 24.19 -7.83
N ALA A 84 -15.53 23.55 -8.43
CA ALA A 84 -16.93 23.69 -8.01
C ALA A 84 -17.16 23.24 -6.55
N ALA A 85 -16.57 22.12 -6.15
CA ALA A 85 -16.69 21.60 -4.78
C ALA A 85 -15.96 22.48 -3.74
N SER A 86 -14.80 23.04 -4.08
CA SER A 86 -14.03 23.90 -3.19
C SER A 86 -14.69 25.25 -2.90
N VAL A 87 -15.49 25.77 -3.84
CA VAL A 87 -16.19 27.07 -3.70
C VAL A 87 -17.35 27.00 -2.70
N THR A 88 -18.00 25.84 -2.58
CA THR A 88 -19.14 25.64 -1.67
C THR A 88 -18.75 25.54 -0.20
N THR A 89 -17.51 25.17 0.11
CA THR A 89 -17.04 24.83 1.45
C THR A 89 -15.63 25.39 1.63
N GLY A 90 -15.58 26.70 1.88
CA GLY A 90 -14.33 27.38 2.22
C GLY A 90 -13.65 26.67 3.38
N SER A 91 -12.38 26.31 3.21
CA SER A 91 -11.64 25.63 4.25
C SER A 91 -11.29 26.62 5.36
N LEU A 92 -11.65 26.31 6.61
CA LEU A 92 -11.27 27.12 7.75
C LEU A 92 -9.74 27.03 7.94
N PHE A 93 -9.12 28.15 8.23
CA PHE A 93 -7.72 28.23 8.64
C PHE A 93 -7.60 29.33 9.69
N LEU A 94 -6.59 29.18 10.54
CA LEU A 94 -6.23 30.18 11.52
C LEU A 94 -4.97 30.87 11.01
N GLU A 95 -5.03 32.17 10.85
CA GLU A 95 -3.89 33.02 10.50
C GLU A 95 -3.68 34.00 11.65
N GLY A 96 -2.43 34.12 12.08
CA GLY A 96 -2.05 35.14 13.06
C GLY A 96 -1.84 36.46 12.33
N ASP A 97 -2.17 37.56 13.00
CA ASP A 97 -1.77 38.90 12.56
C ASP A 97 -0.24 39.01 12.55
N GLU A 98 0.31 40.03 11.89
CA GLU A 98 1.76 40.16 11.64
C GLU A 98 2.64 40.07 12.91
N ASP A 99 2.09 40.40 14.08
CA ASP A 99 2.77 40.38 15.38
C ASP A 99 2.31 39.24 16.33
N GLU A 100 1.33 38.42 15.94
CA GLU A 100 0.77 37.35 16.79
C GLU A 100 1.12 35.96 16.28
N ASP A 101 1.85 35.20 17.11
CA ASP A 101 2.14 33.80 16.79
C ASP A 101 0.89 32.93 17.00
N THR A 102 0.52 32.13 15.99
CA THR A 102 -0.66 31.25 16.09
C THR A 102 -0.60 30.26 17.25
N CYS A 103 0.60 29.95 17.75
CA CYS A 103 0.80 29.03 18.86
C CYS A 103 0.37 29.57 20.23
N THR A 104 0.25 30.89 20.40
CA THR A 104 -0.13 31.48 21.69
C THR A 104 -1.65 31.54 21.90
N ILE A 105 -2.43 31.30 20.85
CA ILE A 105 -3.88 31.37 20.89
C ILE A 105 -4.44 30.22 21.74
N ALA A 106 -5.26 30.56 22.74
CA ALA A 106 -5.84 29.57 23.62
C ALA A 106 -7.02 28.86 22.94
N GLN A 107 -7.27 27.61 23.34
CA GLN A 107 -8.45 26.85 22.88
C GLN A 107 -9.77 27.53 23.27
N ALA A 108 -9.78 28.34 24.34
CA ALA A 108 -10.92 29.17 24.71
C ALA A 108 -11.27 30.21 23.64
N ASP A 109 -10.25 30.89 23.11
CA ASP A 109 -10.42 31.94 22.12
C ASP A 109 -10.89 31.35 20.79
N ILE A 110 -10.31 30.21 20.37
CA ILE A 110 -10.75 29.46 19.18
C ILE A 110 -12.22 29.05 19.32
N ALA A 111 -12.61 28.52 20.49
CA ALA A 111 -13.99 28.10 20.72
C ALA A 111 -15.00 29.26 20.77
N ALA A 112 -14.56 30.48 21.08
CA ALA A 112 -15.39 31.68 21.06
C ALA A 112 -15.52 32.28 19.65
N ALA A 113 -14.50 32.11 18.81
CA ALA A 113 -14.49 32.61 17.43
C ALA A 113 -15.25 31.71 16.45
N VAL A 114 -15.32 30.41 16.73
CA VAL A 114 -15.97 29.40 15.88
C VAL A 114 -17.48 29.31 16.18
N ASP A 115 -18.25 28.80 15.22
CA ASP A 115 -19.69 28.57 15.36
C ASP A 115 -20.02 27.60 16.52
N LEU A 116 -21.24 27.71 17.06
CA LEU A 116 -21.67 26.93 18.22
C LEU A 116 -21.58 25.41 17.99
N ALA A 117 -21.78 24.93 16.76
CA ALA A 117 -21.75 23.50 16.47
C ALA A 117 -20.33 22.95 16.51
N ALA A 118 -19.34 23.65 15.96
CA ALA A 118 -17.95 23.25 16.10
C ALA A 118 -17.39 23.56 17.50
N SER A 119 -17.81 24.64 18.15
CA SER A 119 -17.47 24.92 19.56
C SER A 119 -17.92 23.78 20.49
N ALA A 120 -19.12 23.23 20.28
CA ALA A 120 -19.65 22.11 21.08
C ALA A 120 -18.87 20.78 20.94
N LYS A 121 -18.04 20.65 19.90
CA LYS A 121 -17.15 19.49 19.65
C LYS A 121 -15.90 19.53 20.52
N ARG A 122 -15.56 20.70 21.06
CA ARG A 122 -14.56 20.82 22.12
C ARG A 122 -15.18 20.37 23.43
N PHE A 123 -14.67 19.29 23.99
CA PHE A 123 -15.04 18.82 25.32
C PHE A 123 -13.93 17.96 25.91
N GLU A 124 -13.97 17.80 27.23
CA GLU A 124 -13.05 16.97 27.98
C GLU A 124 -13.86 15.96 28.81
N LEU A 125 -13.41 14.72 28.83
CA LEU A 125 -13.96 13.64 29.65
C LEU A 125 -12.96 13.32 30.75
N GLN A 126 -13.30 13.65 31.99
CA GLN A 126 -12.49 13.35 33.17
C GLN A 126 -12.77 11.92 33.64
N LEU A 127 -11.79 11.04 33.44
CA LEU A 127 -11.85 9.60 33.69
C LEU A 127 -10.63 9.14 34.51
N ASP A 128 -10.54 9.57 35.77
CA ASP A 128 -9.32 9.38 36.57
C ASP A 128 -9.02 7.93 37.00
N ARG A 129 -10.04 7.07 37.02
CA ARG A 129 -9.94 5.74 37.67
C ARG A 129 -9.17 4.71 36.84
N PHE A 130 -9.32 4.74 35.51
CA PHE A 130 -8.88 3.66 34.62
C PHE A 130 -7.80 4.06 33.60
N GLY A 131 -7.25 5.27 33.70
CA GLY A 131 -6.26 5.78 32.76
C GLY A 131 -4.89 5.08 32.84
N PRO A 132 -3.99 5.36 31.87
CA PRO A 132 -4.14 6.27 30.72
C PRO A 132 -5.07 5.72 29.62
N TYR A 133 -5.67 6.62 28.84
CA TYR A 133 -6.60 6.29 27.76
C TYR A 133 -5.97 6.28 26.37
N ARG A 134 -6.35 5.28 25.57
CA ARG A 134 -6.14 5.20 24.11
C ARG A 134 -7.43 5.53 23.40
N LEU A 135 -7.33 6.09 22.19
CA LEU A 135 -8.47 6.39 21.35
C LEU A 135 -8.31 5.90 19.92
N SER A 136 -9.46 5.64 19.28
CA SER A 136 -9.58 5.39 17.85
C SER A 136 -10.88 5.99 17.35
N TYR A 137 -10.81 6.82 16.32
CA TYR A 137 -12.00 7.23 15.56
C TYR A 137 -12.35 6.16 14.52
N THR A 138 -13.62 6.08 14.16
CA THR A 138 -14.01 5.36 12.93
C THR A 138 -13.53 6.12 11.70
N ARG A 139 -13.37 5.41 10.59
CA ARG A 139 -13.00 6.03 9.30
C ARG A 139 -13.96 7.14 8.84
N ASN A 140 -15.24 7.01 9.21
CA ASN A 140 -16.28 8.01 8.93
C ASN A 140 -16.20 9.24 9.85
N GLY A 141 -15.40 9.18 10.92
CA GLY A 141 -15.30 10.25 11.92
C GLY A 141 -16.52 10.41 12.83
N ARG A 142 -17.49 9.50 12.80
CA ARG A 142 -18.73 9.59 13.63
C ARG A 142 -18.57 9.03 15.04
N HIS A 143 -17.90 7.90 15.16
CA HIS A 143 -17.81 7.15 16.42
C HIS A 143 -16.40 7.18 16.97
N LEU A 144 -16.31 7.26 18.28
CA LEU A 144 -15.09 7.29 19.07
C LEU A 144 -15.04 6.05 19.96
N LEU A 145 -13.92 5.35 19.91
CA LEU A 145 -13.59 4.28 20.83
C LEU A 145 -12.53 4.79 21.80
N LEU A 146 -12.79 4.61 23.08
CA LEU A 146 -11.89 4.91 24.18
C LEU A 146 -11.59 3.62 24.92
N GLY A 147 -10.37 3.52 25.45
CA GLY A 147 -10.15 2.54 26.50
C GLY A 147 -8.92 2.82 27.34
N GLY A 148 -9.13 2.62 28.63
CA GLY A 148 -8.18 2.82 29.69
C GLY A 148 -7.31 1.60 29.88
N ARG A 149 -6.03 1.83 30.19
CA ARG A 149 -5.05 0.78 30.43
C ARG A 149 -5.45 -0.21 31.53
N ARG A 150 -6.38 0.14 32.43
CA ARG A 150 -6.86 -0.73 33.51
C ARG A 150 -8.08 -1.60 33.15
N GLY A 151 -8.60 -1.50 31.92
CA GLY A 151 -9.66 -2.40 31.43
C GLY A 151 -10.98 -1.73 31.06
N HIS A 152 -11.13 -0.43 31.31
CA HIS A 152 -12.30 0.32 30.85
C HIS A 152 -12.27 0.46 29.33
N VAL A 153 -13.34 0.10 28.64
CA VAL A 153 -13.50 0.31 27.20
C VAL A 153 -14.87 0.91 26.96
N ALA A 154 -14.94 1.99 26.20
CA ALA A 154 -16.17 2.71 25.91
C ALA A 154 -16.22 3.08 24.42
N ALA A 155 -17.35 2.77 23.78
CA ALA A 155 -17.65 3.20 22.42
C ALA A 155 -18.80 4.19 22.46
N LEU A 156 -18.62 5.35 21.82
CA LEU A 156 -19.59 6.45 21.86
C LEU A 156 -19.67 7.16 20.51
N ASP A 157 -20.86 7.62 20.15
CA ASP A 157 -21.03 8.60 19.08
C ASP A 157 -20.71 9.97 19.67
N TRP A 158 -19.58 10.54 19.27
CA TRP A 158 -19.03 11.70 19.95
C TRP A 158 -19.66 13.01 19.46
N HIS A 159 -20.33 13.00 18.31
CA HIS A 159 -21.16 14.12 17.85
C HIS A 159 -22.41 14.28 18.71
N THR A 160 -23.16 13.20 18.86
CA THR A 160 -24.38 13.19 19.68
C THR A 160 -24.08 13.07 21.17
N LYS A 161 -22.83 12.73 21.52
CA LYS A 161 -22.38 12.42 22.88
C LYS A 161 -23.15 11.26 23.49
N SER A 162 -23.67 10.36 22.65
CA SER A 162 -24.42 9.18 23.08
C SER A 162 -23.47 7.99 23.25
N LEU A 163 -23.58 7.34 24.40
CA LEU A 163 -22.79 6.15 24.70
C LEU A 163 -23.45 4.94 24.04
N MET A 164 -22.69 4.23 23.19
CA MET A 164 -23.17 2.98 22.59
C MET A 164 -22.91 1.80 23.51
N CYS A 165 -21.70 1.73 24.05
CA CYS A 165 -21.23 0.63 24.87
C CYS A 165 -20.22 1.11 25.90
N GLU A 166 -20.31 0.55 27.10
CA GLU A 166 -19.31 0.66 28.13
C GLU A 166 -19.13 -0.70 28.78
N ILE A 167 -17.89 -1.20 28.76
CA ILE A 167 -17.51 -2.47 29.35
C ILE A 167 -16.25 -2.30 30.20
N ASN A 168 -16.11 -3.16 31.20
CA ASN A 168 -14.90 -3.26 31.97
C ASN A 168 -14.33 -4.68 31.85
N VAL A 169 -13.22 -4.79 31.14
CA VAL A 169 -12.54 -6.04 30.83
C VAL A 169 -11.75 -6.58 32.04
N MET A 170 -11.48 -5.74 33.05
CA MET A 170 -10.70 -6.09 34.25
C MET A 170 -9.28 -6.62 33.97
N GLU A 171 -8.79 -6.46 32.74
CA GLU A 171 -7.42 -6.73 32.32
C GLU A 171 -6.77 -5.47 31.75
N THR A 172 -5.46 -5.50 31.55
CA THR A 172 -4.77 -4.37 30.94
C THR A 172 -5.03 -4.30 29.44
N VAL A 173 -5.56 -3.16 28.97
CA VAL A 173 -5.75 -2.87 27.55
C VAL A 173 -4.51 -2.12 27.04
N THR A 174 -3.93 -2.60 25.94
CA THR A 174 -2.74 -1.99 25.32
C THR A 174 -3.10 -1.09 24.15
N ASP A 175 -4.01 -1.54 23.29
CA ASP A 175 -4.43 -0.83 22.09
C ASP A 175 -5.86 -1.20 21.67
N LEU A 176 -6.46 -0.35 20.85
CA LEU A 176 -7.87 -0.40 20.45
C LEU A 176 -8.00 0.09 19.02
N THR A 177 -8.79 -0.61 18.21
CA THR A 177 -9.08 -0.17 16.83
C THR A 177 -10.47 -0.56 16.42
N TRP A 178 -11.16 0.34 15.73
CA TRP A 178 -12.33 -0.02 14.93
C TRP A 178 -11.95 -0.95 13.79
N LEU A 179 -12.89 -1.80 13.37
CA LEU A 179 -12.75 -2.60 12.16
C LEU A 179 -13.34 -1.83 10.96
N HIS A 180 -14.07 -2.51 10.08
CA HIS A 180 -14.64 -1.90 8.87
C HIS A 180 -15.83 -0.99 9.16
N THR A 181 -16.60 -1.28 10.20
CA THR A 181 -17.74 -0.46 10.64
C THR A 181 -17.77 -0.29 12.15
N GLU A 182 -18.64 0.60 12.60
CA GLU A 182 -18.94 0.87 14.01
C GLU A 182 -19.61 -0.30 14.75
N THR A 183 -19.91 -1.39 14.06
CA THR A 183 -20.51 -2.59 14.65
C THR A 183 -19.48 -3.43 15.39
N MET A 184 -18.20 -3.36 15.02
CA MET A 184 -17.18 -4.23 15.60
C MET A 184 -15.89 -3.47 15.86
N PHE A 185 -15.28 -3.77 17.00
CA PHE A 185 -13.97 -3.25 17.36
C PHE A 185 -13.09 -4.34 17.96
N ALA A 186 -11.78 -4.16 17.78
CA ALA A 186 -10.76 -5.05 18.32
C ALA A 186 -10.10 -4.40 19.54
N VAL A 187 -9.90 -5.20 20.59
CA VAL A 187 -9.26 -4.80 21.84
C VAL A 187 -8.08 -5.72 22.11
N ALA A 188 -6.88 -5.13 22.17
CA ALA A 188 -5.70 -5.85 22.60
C ALA A 188 -5.66 -5.87 24.13
N GLN A 189 -6.01 -7.02 24.71
CA GLN A 189 -5.86 -7.26 26.14
C GLN A 189 -4.43 -7.71 26.47
N ARG A 190 -4.18 -8.05 27.73
CA ARG A 190 -2.83 -8.39 28.21
C ARG A 190 -2.23 -9.58 27.45
N LYS A 191 -3.01 -10.65 27.29
CA LYS A 191 -2.52 -11.91 26.70
C LYS A 191 -2.94 -12.09 25.25
N TRP A 192 -4.20 -11.82 24.94
CA TRP A 192 -4.81 -12.15 23.67
C TRP A 192 -5.55 -10.95 23.08
N LEU A 193 -5.81 -11.05 21.78
CA LEU A 193 -6.65 -10.13 21.06
C LEU A 193 -8.11 -10.58 21.14
N TYR A 194 -9.01 -9.64 21.42
CA TYR A 194 -10.45 -9.86 21.47
C TYR A 194 -11.16 -8.98 20.44
N ILE A 195 -12.24 -9.50 19.87
CA ILE A 195 -13.16 -8.74 19.00
C ILE A 195 -14.50 -8.66 19.71
N TYR A 196 -15.04 -7.46 19.78
CA TYR A 196 -16.32 -7.14 20.42
C TYR A 196 -17.32 -6.62 19.39
N ASP A 197 -18.60 -6.83 19.69
CA ASP A 197 -19.72 -6.22 19.00
C ASP A 197 -19.96 -4.78 19.52
N ASN A 198 -20.85 -4.03 18.87
CA ASN A 198 -21.20 -2.66 19.24
C ASN A 198 -21.84 -2.52 20.61
N GLN A 199 -22.45 -3.60 21.12
CA GLN A 199 -23.02 -3.68 22.46
C GLN A 199 -21.98 -4.09 23.52
N GLY A 200 -20.76 -4.43 23.11
CA GLY A 200 -19.71 -4.92 24.02
C GLY A 200 -19.77 -6.41 24.31
N VAL A 201 -20.50 -7.17 23.50
CA VAL A 201 -20.50 -8.63 23.57
C VAL A 201 -19.22 -9.16 22.94
N GLU A 202 -18.53 -10.06 23.63
CA GLU A 202 -17.34 -10.74 23.11
C GLU A 202 -17.73 -11.68 21.96
N LEU A 203 -17.21 -11.40 20.76
CA LEU A 203 -17.41 -12.24 19.59
C LEU A 203 -16.32 -13.31 19.51
N ASN A 204 -15.05 -12.88 19.54
CA ASN A 204 -13.91 -13.78 19.32
C ASN A 204 -12.77 -13.50 20.30
N CYS A 205 -12.12 -14.60 20.73
CA CYS A 205 -10.87 -14.58 21.47
C CYS A 205 -9.76 -15.24 20.63
N LEU A 206 -8.79 -14.46 20.20
CA LEU A 206 -7.78 -14.88 19.23
C LEU A 206 -6.46 -15.25 19.92
N LYS A 207 -6.37 -16.51 20.35
CA LYS A 207 -5.24 -17.03 21.13
C LYS A 207 -3.88 -17.03 20.40
N ARG A 208 -3.88 -17.04 19.06
CA ARG A 208 -2.65 -16.98 18.24
C ARG A 208 -1.97 -15.62 18.28
N PHE A 209 -2.72 -14.57 18.61
CA PHE A 209 -2.27 -13.19 18.67
C PHE A 209 -1.90 -12.88 20.11
N HIS A 210 -0.62 -13.10 20.43
CA HIS A 210 -0.14 -12.99 21.80
C HIS A 210 0.51 -11.63 22.08
N ALA A 211 0.13 -11.02 23.22
CA ALA A 211 0.74 -9.79 23.74
C ALA A 211 0.87 -8.68 22.68
N VAL A 212 -0.25 -8.35 22.03
CA VAL A 212 -0.32 -7.31 21.00
C VAL A 212 -0.12 -5.93 21.64
N GLN A 213 0.78 -5.14 21.09
CA GLN A 213 1.12 -3.79 21.58
C GLN A 213 0.51 -2.69 20.70
N ARG A 214 0.41 -2.93 19.39
CA ARG A 214 -0.21 -2.03 18.42
C ARG A 214 -1.08 -2.79 17.43
N MET A 215 -2.16 -2.15 17.01
CA MET A 215 -3.08 -2.67 16.00
C MET A 215 -3.42 -1.58 15.00
N GLU A 216 -3.56 -1.98 13.73
CA GLU A 216 -4.12 -1.13 12.69
C GLU A 216 -4.96 -1.95 11.73
N PHE A 217 -6.11 -1.41 11.36
CA PHE A 217 -7.04 -2.06 10.46
C PHE A 217 -6.90 -1.50 9.04
N LEU A 218 -6.69 -2.37 8.06
CA LEU A 218 -6.59 -2.06 6.64
C LEU A 218 -7.98 -2.21 6.00
N PRO A 219 -8.67 -1.10 5.68
CA PRO A 219 -10.10 -1.15 5.38
C PRO A 219 -10.44 -1.86 4.07
N TYR A 220 -9.70 -1.61 2.99
CA TYR A 220 -10.01 -2.21 1.68
C TYR A 220 -9.65 -3.70 1.58
N HIS A 221 -8.72 -4.16 2.42
CA HIS A 221 -8.27 -5.55 2.44
C HIS A 221 -8.96 -6.40 3.51
N PHE A 222 -9.70 -5.78 4.43
CA PHE A 222 -10.28 -6.41 5.61
C PHE A 222 -9.24 -7.12 6.50
N LEU A 223 -8.03 -6.56 6.56
CA LEU A 223 -6.94 -7.12 7.37
C LEU A 223 -6.74 -6.32 8.65
N LEU A 224 -6.59 -7.01 9.77
CA LEU A 224 -6.05 -6.43 11.00
C LEU A 224 -4.56 -6.77 11.07
N ALA A 225 -3.73 -5.76 10.97
CA ALA A 225 -2.31 -5.88 11.24
C ALA A 225 -2.07 -5.69 12.74
N THR A 226 -1.30 -6.61 13.33
CA THR A 226 -1.03 -6.63 14.76
C THR A 226 0.47 -6.74 14.99
N ALA A 227 1.01 -5.91 15.88
CA ALA A 227 2.41 -5.94 16.28
C ALA A 227 2.52 -6.45 17.71
N SER A 228 3.25 -7.55 17.89
CA SER A 228 3.45 -8.17 19.19
C SER A 228 4.66 -7.59 19.94
N GLU A 229 4.67 -7.76 21.27
CA GLU A 229 5.84 -7.48 22.10
C GLU A 229 7.03 -8.39 21.76
N THR A 230 6.77 -9.58 21.23
CA THR A 230 7.77 -10.58 20.83
C THR A 230 8.41 -10.31 19.45
N GLY A 231 7.99 -9.25 18.75
CA GLY A 231 8.56 -8.86 17.46
C GLY A 231 7.94 -9.57 16.25
N PHE A 232 6.75 -10.13 16.41
CA PHE A 232 5.96 -10.68 15.33
C PHE A 232 4.97 -9.64 14.81
N LEU A 233 4.91 -9.52 13.49
CA LEU A 233 3.87 -8.83 12.77
C LEU A 233 2.93 -9.89 12.20
N GLN A 234 1.68 -9.90 12.66
CA GLN A 234 0.68 -10.87 12.22
C GLN A 234 -0.47 -10.15 11.52
N TYR A 235 -0.92 -10.71 10.40
CA TYR A 235 -2.07 -10.23 9.64
C TYR A 235 -3.24 -11.20 9.82
N LEU A 236 -4.36 -10.68 10.31
CA LEU A 236 -5.61 -11.40 10.43
C LEU A 236 -6.60 -10.91 9.37
N ASP A 237 -7.14 -11.82 8.58
CA ASP A 237 -8.33 -11.54 7.77
C ASP A 237 -9.57 -11.61 8.64
N ILE A 238 -10.25 -10.47 8.84
CA ILE A 238 -11.44 -10.38 9.67
C ILE A 238 -12.65 -10.99 8.97
N SER A 239 -12.69 -10.93 7.65
CA SER A 239 -13.85 -11.37 6.88
C SER A 239 -13.94 -12.90 6.84
N VAL A 240 -12.80 -13.57 6.77
CA VAL A 240 -12.70 -15.05 6.75
C VAL A 240 -12.37 -15.61 8.13
N GLY A 241 -11.80 -14.81 9.04
CA GLY A 241 -11.33 -15.24 10.36
C GLY A 241 -10.03 -16.06 10.30
N LYS A 242 -9.25 -15.93 9.22
CA LYS A 242 -8.01 -16.69 9.00
C LYS A 242 -6.78 -15.79 9.13
N GLU A 243 -5.73 -16.34 9.69
CA GLU A 243 -4.42 -15.70 9.73
C GLU A 243 -3.77 -15.80 8.35
N VAL A 244 -3.43 -14.64 7.76
CA VAL A 244 -2.87 -14.55 6.41
C VAL A 244 -1.36 -14.75 6.44
N GLY A 245 -0.68 -14.13 7.40
CA GLY A 245 0.78 -14.17 7.47
C GLY A 245 1.30 -13.83 8.85
N THR A 246 2.32 -14.58 9.28
CA THR A 246 3.13 -14.31 10.47
C THR A 246 4.55 -13.98 10.06
N ILE A 247 4.98 -12.76 10.37
CA ILE A 247 6.27 -12.24 9.95
C ILE A 247 7.12 -11.96 11.18
N CYS A 248 8.28 -12.60 11.26
CA CYS A 248 9.25 -12.33 12.32
C CYS A 248 10.17 -11.18 11.90
N THR A 249 10.02 -10.02 12.55
CA THR A 249 10.79 -8.81 12.22
C THR A 249 12.22 -8.84 12.75
N LYS A 250 12.52 -9.77 13.69
CA LYS A 250 13.82 -9.92 14.38
C LYS A 250 14.32 -8.67 15.12
N ALA A 251 13.43 -7.73 15.41
CA ALA A 251 13.79 -6.42 15.94
C ALA A 251 13.28 -6.14 17.37
N GLY A 252 12.81 -7.18 18.07
CA GLY A 252 12.34 -7.09 19.45
C GLY A 252 10.96 -6.41 19.57
N ARG A 253 10.74 -5.67 20.67
CA ARG A 253 9.45 -5.05 20.99
C ARG A 253 9.04 -3.99 19.97
N LEU A 254 7.86 -4.17 19.37
CA LEU A 254 7.28 -3.27 18.37
C LEU A 254 6.29 -2.30 19.02
N ALA A 255 6.79 -1.13 19.42
CA ALA A 255 5.98 -0.12 20.10
C ALA A 255 5.40 0.97 19.17
N ALA A 256 5.96 1.13 17.97
CA ALA A 256 5.56 2.13 16.99
C ALA A 256 5.17 1.44 15.67
N MET A 257 3.96 1.72 15.22
CA MET A 257 3.36 1.12 14.02
C MET A 257 2.47 2.18 13.37
N ALA A 258 2.54 2.27 12.05
CA ALA A 258 1.72 3.15 11.24
C ALA A 258 1.37 2.49 9.89
N GLN A 259 0.12 2.60 9.47
CA GLN A 259 -0.34 2.13 8.18
C GLN A 259 -0.17 3.25 7.17
N ASN A 260 0.29 2.93 5.97
CA ASN A 260 0.11 3.81 4.83
C ASN A 260 -1.30 3.63 4.24
N PRO A 261 -2.17 4.65 4.25
CA PRO A 261 -3.52 4.55 3.70
C PRO A 261 -3.56 4.30 2.19
N SER A 262 -2.53 4.71 1.44
CA SER A 262 -2.54 4.64 -0.03
C SER A 262 -2.18 3.26 -0.59
N ASN A 263 -1.25 2.55 0.06
CA ASN A 263 -0.72 1.28 -0.43
C ASN A 263 -0.87 0.12 0.58
N ALA A 264 -1.44 0.38 1.76
CA ALA A 264 -1.67 -0.59 2.82
C ALA A 264 -0.41 -1.26 3.42
N VAL A 265 0.78 -0.73 3.11
CA VAL A 265 2.04 -1.20 3.71
C VAL A 265 2.13 -0.73 5.15
N ILE A 266 2.62 -1.61 6.04
CA ILE A 266 2.80 -1.31 7.46
C ILE A 266 4.22 -0.84 7.72
N HIS A 267 4.33 0.32 8.37
CA HIS A 267 5.59 0.91 8.80
C HIS A 267 5.81 0.57 10.26
N LEU A 268 6.89 -0.14 10.57
CA LEU A 268 7.27 -0.50 11.94
C LEU A 268 8.51 0.28 12.36
N GLY A 269 8.42 0.94 13.51
CA GLY A 269 9.55 1.61 14.17
C GLY A 269 10.24 0.67 15.16
N HIS A 270 11.56 0.56 15.04
CA HIS A 270 12.37 -0.32 15.88
C HIS A 270 13.17 0.43 16.95
N SER A 271 13.61 -0.31 17.95
CA SER A 271 14.50 0.17 19.02
C SER A 271 15.89 0.60 18.52
N SER A 272 16.32 0.07 17.37
CA SER A 272 17.58 0.41 16.70
C SER A 272 17.56 1.73 15.93
N GLY A 273 16.44 2.47 15.95
CA GLY A 273 16.28 3.71 15.18
C GLY A 273 15.98 3.48 13.70
N THR A 274 15.82 2.22 13.27
CA THR A 274 15.39 1.89 11.91
C THR A 274 13.87 1.80 11.81
N VAL A 275 13.31 2.27 10.70
CA VAL A 275 11.93 2.02 10.29
C VAL A 275 11.94 1.00 9.15
N THR A 276 11.08 -0.01 9.24
CA THR A 276 10.94 -1.04 8.20
C THR A 276 9.52 -1.07 7.64
N LEU A 277 9.41 -1.26 6.34
CA LEU A 277 8.14 -1.35 5.62
C LEU A 277 7.81 -2.81 5.32
N TRP A 278 6.58 -3.22 5.58
CA TRP A 278 6.14 -4.61 5.49
C TRP A 278 4.87 -4.78 4.66
N SER A 279 4.88 -5.78 3.79
CA SER A 279 3.72 -6.32 3.10
C SER A 279 3.50 -7.76 3.56
N PRO A 280 2.25 -8.26 3.63
CA PRO A 280 1.97 -9.66 3.94
C PRO A 280 2.55 -10.63 2.90
N SER A 281 2.77 -10.20 1.66
CA SER A 281 3.29 -11.04 0.57
C SER A 281 4.78 -11.39 0.76
N ALA A 282 5.54 -10.55 1.47
CA ALA A 282 6.98 -10.71 1.62
C ALA A 282 7.38 -10.99 3.08
N LYS A 283 8.16 -12.08 3.31
CA LYS A 283 8.71 -12.40 4.64
C LYS A 283 9.89 -11.51 5.05
N ALA A 284 10.48 -10.79 4.09
CA ALA A 284 11.54 -9.82 4.32
C ALA A 284 10.96 -8.40 4.24
N PRO A 285 11.55 -7.42 4.93
CA PRO A 285 11.08 -6.04 4.85
C PRO A 285 11.29 -5.52 3.43
N LEU A 286 10.28 -4.82 2.89
CA LEU A 286 10.34 -4.20 1.57
C LEU A 286 11.39 -3.10 1.53
N VAL A 287 11.41 -2.28 2.57
CA VAL A 287 12.37 -1.18 2.75
C VAL A 287 12.83 -1.15 4.19
N ARG A 288 14.11 -0.83 4.39
CA ARG A 288 14.70 -0.57 5.71
C ARG A 288 15.40 0.78 5.69
N MET A 289 14.88 1.74 6.45
CA MET A 289 15.42 3.09 6.57
C MET A 289 16.03 3.29 7.95
N LEU A 290 17.23 3.87 8.03
CA LEU A 290 17.79 4.35 9.28
C LEU A 290 17.33 5.79 9.51
N CYS A 291 16.37 5.97 10.43
CA CYS A 291 15.75 7.26 10.65
C CYS A 291 16.39 8.02 11.80
N HIS A 292 16.66 7.35 12.92
CA HIS A 292 17.18 7.95 14.15
C HIS A 292 18.39 7.18 14.66
N ARG A 293 19.19 7.77 15.56
CA ARG A 293 20.28 7.07 16.25
C ARG A 293 19.76 6.26 17.43
N GLY A 294 18.73 6.77 18.12
CA GLY A 294 18.00 6.08 19.17
C GLY A 294 16.70 5.43 18.69
N ALA A 295 15.98 4.77 19.61
CA ALA A 295 14.72 4.10 19.31
C ALA A 295 13.67 5.02 18.69
N VAL A 296 12.94 4.51 17.70
CA VAL A 296 11.79 5.20 17.12
C VAL A 296 10.61 5.13 18.09
N ARG A 297 10.08 6.28 18.50
CA ARG A 297 8.95 6.38 19.45
C ARG A 297 7.61 6.36 18.75
N ALA A 298 7.49 7.08 17.64
CA ALA A 298 6.27 7.14 16.84
C ALA A 298 6.60 7.26 15.35
N VAL A 299 5.66 6.76 14.55
CA VAL A 299 5.64 6.86 13.09
C VAL A 299 4.23 7.29 12.72
N ALA A 300 4.10 8.18 11.74
CA ALA A 300 2.83 8.53 11.12
C ALA A 300 3.04 8.67 9.62
N VAL A 301 2.02 8.32 8.84
CA VAL A 301 2.01 8.41 7.38
C VAL A 301 0.88 9.34 6.96
N ASP A 302 1.16 10.18 5.98
CA ASP A 302 0.17 11.08 5.39
C ASP A 302 -0.94 10.30 4.66
N THR A 303 -2.13 10.87 4.54
CA THR A 303 -3.28 10.24 3.87
C THR A 303 -3.01 9.98 2.39
N SER A 304 -2.24 10.85 1.75
CA SER A 304 -1.78 10.66 0.36
C SER A 304 -0.77 9.53 0.18
N GLY A 305 -0.17 9.04 1.28
CA GLY A 305 0.91 8.06 1.28
C GLY A 305 2.24 8.57 0.72
N SER A 306 2.38 9.88 0.50
CA SER A 306 3.61 10.47 -0.06
C SER A 306 4.64 10.83 1.02
N TYR A 307 4.20 11.13 2.24
CA TYR A 307 5.07 11.58 3.33
C TYR A 307 4.97 10.70 4.57
N MET A 308 6.07 10.61 5.31
CA MET A 308 6.13 9.92 6.59
C MET A 308 6.85 10.78 7.63
N ALA A 309 6.27 10.91 8.81
CA ALA A 309 6.88 11.55 9.97
C ALA A 309 7.33 10.48 10.96
N THR A 310 8.51 10.69 11.55
CA THR A 310 9.08 9.78 12.55
C THR A 310 9.69 10.59 13.69
N SER A 311 9.45 10.15 14.92
CA SER A 311 10.10 10.73 16.11
C SER A 311 10.98 9.69 16.79
N GLY A 312 12.16 10.12 17.21
CA GLY A 312 13.12 9.28 17.93
C GLY A 312 13.30 9.67 19.39
N LEU A 313 14.01 8.83 20.14
CA LEU A 313 14.55 9.20 21.45
C LEU A 313 15.57 10.35 21.38
N ASP A 314 16.12 10.64 20.20
CA ASP A 314 17.07 11.74 19.95
C ASP A 314 16.42 13.14 19.99
N HIS A 315 15.15 13.23 20.36
CA HIS A 315 14.32 14.44 20.37
C HIS A 315 14.16 15.12 19.00
N LYS A 316 14.48 14.41 17.93
CA LYS A 316 14.31 14.88 16.55
C LYS A 316 13.06 14.28 15.94
N LEU A 317 12.33 15.13 15.23
CA LEU A 317 11.28 14.77 14.32
C LEU A 317 11.86 14.80 12.90
N HIS A 318 11.70 13.73 12.15
CA HIS A 318 12.16 13.63 10.77
C HIS A 318 11.00 13.34 9.84
N VAL A 319 10.94 14.10 8.75
CA VAL A 319 9.93 13.98 7.71
C VAL A 319 10.61 13.42 6.47
N TYR A 320 10.01 12.39 5.90
CA TYR A 320 10.52 11.66 4.75
C TYR A 320 9.54 11.74 3.59
N ASP A 321 10.09 11.83 2.40
CA ASP A 321 9.38 11.51 1.16
C ASP A 321 9.46 10.00 0.95
N LEU A 322 8.32 9.32 0.86
CA LEU A 322 8.23 7.87 0.68
C LEU A 322 8.43 7.42 -0.75
N ARG A 323 8.30 8.31 -1.75
CA ARG A 323 8.55 7.95 -3.16
C ARG A 323 10.05 7.86 -3.43
N ALA A 324 10.80 8.83 -2.91
CA ALA A 324 12.25 8.89 -3.06
C ALA A 324 13.02 8.27 -1.87
N TYR A 325 12.33 7.93 -0.78
CA TYR A 325 12.91 7.48 0.50
C TYR A 325 14.00 8.42 1.04
N ARG A 326 13.81 9.73 0.85
CA ARG A 326 14.75 10.77 1.27
C ARG A 326 14.20 11.55 2.47
N ARG A 327 15.08 11.92 3.40
CA ARG A 327 14.72 12.85 4.47
C ARG A 327 14.55 14.25 3.88
N LEU A 328 13.37 14.84 4.07
CA LEU A 328 13.08 16.22 3.69
C LEU A 328 13.51 17.18 4.80
N HIS A 329 12.99 16.96 6.01
CA HIS A 329 13.14 17.90 7.11
C HIS A 329 13.56 17.22 8.41
N SER A 330 14.19 18.00 9.28
CA SER A 330 14.62 17.60 10.62
C SER A 330 14.31 18.74 11.58
N LEU A 331 13.34 18.53 12.46
CA LEU A 331 12.95 19.47 13.51
C LEU A 331 13.43 18.95 14.86
N LEU A 332 13.97 19.84 15.69
CA LEU A 332 14.33 19.51 17.07
C LEU A 332 13.16 19.91 17.97
N LEU A 333 12.64 18.94 18.72
CA LEU A 333 11.58 19.16 19.68
C LEU A 333 12.20 19.31 21.08
N PRO A 334 11.70 20.22 21.94
CA PRO A 334 12.19 20.36 23.31
C PRO A 334 12.08 19.05 24.10
N CYS A 335 10.95 18.36 23.90
CA CYS A 335 10.68 17.05 24.47
C CYS A 335 10.39 16.12 23.27
N GLY A 336 11.17 15.05 23.07
CA GLY A 336 10.97 14.17 21.91
C GLY A 336 9.54 13.62 21.83
N ALA A 337 8.86 13.81 20.70
CA ALA A 337 7.46 13.42 20.53
C ALA A 337 7.24 11.92 20.75
N GLY A 338 6.32 11.57 21.65
CA GLY A 338 5.95 10.19 21.94
C GLY A 338 4.90 9.62 20.99
N LEU A 339 4.11 10.49 20.34
CA LEU A 339 3.00 10.15 19.46
C LEU A 339 3.01 11.11 18.27
N LEU A 340 2.60 10.59 17.11
CA LEU A 340 2.46 11.35 15.87
C LEU A 340 1.19 10.88 15.16
N ASP A 341 0.51 11.79 14.48
CA ASP A 341 -0.58 11.49 13.56
C ASP A 341 -0.67 12.59 12.50
N PHE A 342 -1.08 12.23 11.28
CA PHE A 342 -1.33 13.19 10.20
C PHE A 342 -2.83 13.45 10.06
N SER A 343 -3.19 14.70 9.80
CA SER A 343 -4.54 15.07 9.39
C SER A 343 -4.75 14.79 7.91
N GLN A 344 -6.01 14.80 7.45
CA GLN A 344 -6.33 14.59 6.03
C GLN A 344 -5.73 15.66 5.12
N ARG A 345 -5.56 16.88 5.63
CA ARG A 345 -4.94 18.02 4.93
C ARG A 345 -3.44 18.15 5.17
N GLY A 346 -2.80 17.17 5.80
CA GLY A 346 -1.35 17.15 5.99
C GLY A 346 -0.82 17.97 7.17
N LEU A 347 -1.67 18.37 8.12
CA LEU A 347 -1.20 18.86 9.42
C LEU A 347 -0.62 17.70 10.23
N LEU A 348 0.50 17.93 10.88
CA LEU A 348 1.17 16.92 11.70
C LEU A 348 0.96 17.23 13.18
N GLY A 349 0.26 16.36 13.89
CA GLY A 349 0.15 16.39 15.34
C GLY A 349 1.33 15.67 15.98
N ALA A 350 2.01 16.33 16.92
CA ALA A 350 3.12 15.79 17.68
C ALA A 350 2.88 15.98 19.18
N ALA A 351 2.80 14.86 19.91
CA ALA A 351 2.56 14.88 21.35
C ALA A 351 3.88 14.78 22.14
N CYS A 352 4.21 15.85 22.85
CA CYS A 352 5.41 16.04 23.64
C CYS A 352 5.06 15.96 25.13
N GLN A 353 4.87 14.75 25.65
CA GLN A 353 4.41 14.50 27.02
C GLN A 353 3.05 15.18 27.28
N GLU A 354 3.03 16.27 28.04
CA GLU A 354 1.84 17.05 28.40
C GLU A 354 1.49 18.10 27.35
N VAL A 355 2.41 18.47 26.46
CA VAL A 355 2.17 19.48 25.44
C VAL A 355 1.88 18.82 24.10
N VAL A 356 0.79 19.20 23.46
CA VAL A 356 0.45 18.81 22.09
C VAL A 356 0.79 19.97 21.16
N GLN A 357 1.56 19.67 20.12
CA GLN A 357 2.00 20.62 19.13
C GLN A 357 1.52 20.17 17.77
N VAL A 358 0.86 21.05 17.02
CA VAL A 358 0.46 20.78 15.63
C VAL A 358 1.34 21.60 14.71
N TYR A 359 1.81 21.02 13.62
CA TYR A 359 2.64 21.69 12.62
C TYR A 359 1.91 21.73 11.28
N LYS A 360 1.93 22.89 10.62
CA LYS A 360 1.35 23.13 9.28
C LYS A 360 2.46 23.07 8.22
N ASP A 361 2.08 22.68 7.00
CA ASP A 361 2.94 22.66 5.80
C ASP A 361 4.27 21.93 5.94
N VAL A 362 4.26 20.84 6.71
CA VAL A 362 5.44 20.02 7.02
C VAL A 362 6.08 19.40 5.77
N SER A 363 5.33 19.28 4.68
CA SER A 363 5.78 18.72 3.41
C SER A 363 6.53 19.72 2.51
N VAL A 364 6.22 21.02 2.60
CA VAL A 364 6.75 22.04 1.68
C VAL A 364 7.83 22.88 2.35
N CYS A 365 7.49 23.50 3.49
CA CYS A 365 8.35 24.39 4.25
C CYS A 365 8.08 24.17 5.74
N PRO A 366 8.97 23.51 6.49
CA PRO A 366 8.72 23.28 7.90
C PRO A 366 8.83 24.62 8.64
N SER A 367 7.72 25.13 9.17
CA SER A 367 7.78 26.18 10.17
C SER A 367 8.46 25.60 11.41
N GLN A 368 9.48 26.29 11.94
CA GLN A 368 10.06 25.89 13.23
C GLN A 368 9.04 26.08 14.36
N LYS A 369 8.17 27.09 14.21
CA LYS A 369 7.08 27.34 15.15
C LYS A 369 5.91 26.39 14.86
N PRO A 370 5.31 25.81 15.90
CA PRO A 370 4.08 25.04 15.76
C PRO A 370 2.91 25.96 15.40
N TYR A 371 1.94 25.41 14.67
CA TYR A 371 0.69 26.06 14.30
C TYR A 371 -0.22 26.27 15.52
N VAL A 372 -0.48 25.21 16.29
CA VAL A 372 -1.27 25.25 17.52
C VAL A 372 -0.49 24.53 18.62
N CYS A 373 -0.49 25.10 19.82
CA CYS A 373 0.05 24.47 21.02
C CYS A 373 -1.03 24.37 22.09
N HIS A 374 -1.11 23.23 22.74
CA HIS A 374 -2.02 23.04 23.86
C HIS A 374 -1.36 22.23 24.98
N ALA A 375 -1.49 22.70 26.21
CA ALA A 375 -1.01 22.01 27.40
C ALA A 375 -2.15 21.18 28.01
N LEU A 376 -1.86 19.91 28.30
CA LEU A 376 -2.79 18.95 28.89
C LEU A 376 -2.53 18.80 30.39
N PRO A 377 -3.54 18.35 31.17
CA PRO A 377 -3.39 18.15 32.60
C PRO A 377 -2.55 16.91 32.97
N SER A 378 -2.33 16.00 32.02
CA SER A 378 -1.55 14.78 32.21
C SER A 378 -0.88 14.36 30.90
N PRO A 379 0.17 13.52 30.94
CA PRO A 379 0.88 13.12 29.73
C PRO A 379 -0.03 12.36 28.76
N SER A 380 0.07 12.72 27.49
CA SER A 380 -0.64 12.10 26.38
C SER A 380 -0.16 10.66 26.13
N HIS A 381 -1.11 9.76 25.85
CA HIS A 381 -0.88 8.36 25.53
C HIS A 381 -1.45 7.94 24.17
N SER A 382 -2.36 8.75 23.60
CA SER A 382 -2.90 8.56 22.26
C SER A 382 -3.24 9.91 21.62
N LEU A 383 -3.04 10.03 20.31
CA LEU A 383 -3.29 11.23 19.53
C LEU A 383 -3.83 10.76 18.18
N ARG A 384 -5.04 11.19 17.81
CA ARG A 384 -5.64 10.93 16.48
C ARG A 384 -6.46 12.11 16.02
N PHE A 385 -6.30 12.51 14.75
CA PHE A 385 -7.22 13.46 14.11
C PHE A 385 -8.56 12.80 13.85
N CYS A 386 -9.64 13.57 14.00
CA CYS A 386 -10.94 13.13 13.54
C CYS A 386 -11.03 13.25 12.02
N PRO A 387 -11.44 12.20 11.29
CA PRO A 387 -11.75 12.32 9.87
C PRO A 387 -12.85 13.36 9.60
N PHE A 388 -12.69 14.12 8.53
CA PHE A 388 -13.63 15.12 7.98
C PHE A 388 -13.93 16.34 8.86
N GLU A 389 -13.36 16.42 10.05
CA GLU A 389 -13.63 17.51 10.99
C GLU A 389 -12.34 18.12 11.55
N ASP A 390 -12.41 19.39 11.92
CA ASP A 390 -11.30 20.17 12.46
C ASP A 390 -11.05 19.89 13.95
N VAL A 391 -10.95 18.60 14.30
CA VAL A 391 -10.84 18.12 15.67
C VAL A 391 -9.63 17.19 15.81
N LEU A 392 -8.86 17.40 16.87
CA LEU A 392 -7.79 16.52 17.32
C LEU A 392 -8.19 15.87 18.64
N GLY A 393 -8.35 14.55 18.63
CA GLY A 393 -8.59 13.76 19.84
C GLY A 393 -7.29 13.40 20.53
N VAL A 394 -7.21 13.65 21.83
CA VAL A 394 -6.05 13.34 22.65
C VAL A 394 -6.46 12.55 23.89
N GLY A 395 -5.89 11.36 24.05
CA GLY A 395 -6.05 10.52 25.22
C GLY A 395 -4.89 10.77 26.18
N HIS A 396 -5.19 11.13 27.42
CA HIS A 396 -4.20 11.42 28.45
C HIS A 396 -4.42 10.54 29.69
N GLY A 397 -3.58 10.73 30.71
CA GLY A 397 -3.63 9.95 31.94
C GLY A 397 -4.95 10.04 32.69
N GLN A 398 -5.55 11.23 32.69
CA GLN A 398 -6.81 11.54 33.39
C GLN A 398 -8.07 11.39 32.52
N GLY A 399 -7.97 11.00 31.25
CA GLY A 399 -9.13 10.83 30.39
C GLY A 399 -8.89 11.21 28.93
N PHE A 400 -9.84 11.94 28.34
CA PHE A 400 -9.85 12.29 26.93
C PHE A 400 -10.18 13.78 26.73
N ALA A 401 -9.44 14.43 25.82
CA ALA A 401 -9.67 15.81 25.41
C ALA A 401 -9.86 15.90 23.89
N SER A 402 -10.91 16.59 23.48
CA SER A 402 -11.21 16.93 22.08
C SER A 402 -10.81 18.40 21.83
N LEU A 403 -9.79 18.62 21.00
CA LEU A 403 -9.21 19.94 20.72
C LEU A 403 -9.63 20.42 19.33
N LEU A 404 -9.89 21.73 19.19
CA LEU A 404 -10.17 22.33 17.89
C LEU A 404 -8.87 22.69 17.19
N VAL A 405 -8.71 22.21 15.96
CA VAL A 405 -7.56 22.49 15.09
C VAL A 405 -8.09 22.92 13.73
N PRO A 406 -8.29 24.24 13.52
CA PRO A 406 -8.82 24.76 12.26
C PRO A 406 -7.96 24.33 11.07
N GLY A 407 -8.60 23.79 10.03
CA GLY A 407 -7.95 23.32 8.81
C GLY A 407 -7.39 21.91 8.86
N ALA A 408 -7.69 21.11 9.90
CA ALA A 408 -7.25 19.73 10.01
C ALA A 408 -8.02 18.75 9.13
N GLY A 409 -9.34 18.88 9.06
CA GLY A 409 -10.25 17.98 8.37
C GLY A 409 -10.46 18.35 6.91
N GLU A 410 -10.77 17.34 6.09
CA GLU A 410 -11.23 17.56 4.73
C GLU A 410 -12.74 17.85 4.74
N PRO A 411 -13.20 19.06 4.36
CA PRO A 411 -14.62 19.42 4.41
C PRO A 411 -15.44 18.67 3.35
N ASN A 412 -14.78 18.29 2.25
CA ASN A 412 -15.41 17.64 1.10
C ASN A 412 -15.17 16.14 1.17
N PHE A 413 -16.10 15.42 1.79
CA PHE A 413 -16.04 13.97 1.84
C PHE A 413 -16.72 13.34 0.61
N ASP A 414 -16.17 12.24 0.11
CA ASP A 414 -16.85 11.40 -0.87
C ASP A 414 -17.91 10.54 -0.16
N ALA A 415 -19.18 10.85 -0.41
CA ALA A 415 -20.30 10.15 0.19
C ALA A 415 -20.37 8.66 -0.18
N LEU A 416 -19.85 8.26 -1.36
CA LEU A 416 -19.81 6.86 -1.78
C LEU A 416 -18.74 6.08 -1.01
N GLU A 417 -17.61 6.72 -0.72
CA GLU A 417 -16.50 6.07 -0.04
C GLU A 417 -16.67 6.07 1.48
N ASN A 418 -16.79 7.25 2.10
CA ASN A 418 -16.94 7.45 3.54
C ASN A 418 -17.92 8.60 3.78
N ASN A 419 -19.14 8.26 4.22
CA ASN A 419 -20.14 9.27 4.56
C ASN A 419 -20.27 9.33 6.09
N PRO A 420 -19.99 10.48 6.72
CA PRO A 420 -20.20 10.67 8.16
C PRO A 420 -21.66 10.49 8.59
N PHE A 421 -22.63 10.75 7.72
CA PHE A 421 -24.07 10.78 8.01
C PHE A 421 -24.84 9.59 7.41
N ARG A 422 -24.22 8.40 7.37
CA ARG A 422 -24.84 7.21 6.79
C ARG A 422 -26.12 6.80 7.52
N SER A 423 -27.16 6.51 6.73
CA SER A 423 -28.31 5.77 7.25
C SER A 423 -27.97 4.29 7.46
N ARG A 424 -28.79 3.58 8.26
CA ARG A 424 -28.63 2.14 8.48
C ARG A 424 -28.64 1.33 7.18
N LYS A 425 -29.47 1.70 6.20
CA LYS A 425 -29.55 1.04 4.89
C LYS A 425 -28.27 1.24 4.08
N GLN A 426 -27.83 2.49 3.97
CA GLN A 426 -26.57 2.83 3.29
C GLN A 426 -25.37 2.12 3.94
N ARG A 427 -25.36 2.00 5.27
CA ARG A 427 -24.31 1.24 5.97
C ARG A 427 -24.29 -0.23 5.56
N GLN A 428 -25.45 -0.90 5.53
CA GLN A 428 -25.56 -2.30 5.12
C GLN A 428 -25.16 -2.51 3.66
N GLU A 429 -25.65 -1.65 2.75
CA GLU A 429 -25.27 -1.69 1.33
C GLU A 429 -23.78 -1.48 1.13
N TRP A 430 -23.20 -0.53 1.88
CA TRP A 430 -21.76 -0.26 1.83
C TRP A 430 -20.94 -1.42 2.40
N GLU A 431 -21.37 -2.06 3.50
CA GLU A 431 -20.71 -3.25 4.05
C GLU A 431 -20.66 -4.38 3.01
N VAL A 432 -21.78 -4.64 2.34
CA VAL A 432 -21.86 -5.64 1.27
C VAL A 432 -20.94 -5.25 0.10
N LYS A 433 -20.98 -3.97 -0.32
CA LYS A 433 -20.13 -3.47 -1.40
C LYS A 433 -18.64 -3.63 -1.06
N ALA A 434 -18.22 -3.16 0.11
CA ALA A 434 -16.84 -3.25 0.57
C ALA A 434 -16.35 -4.70 0.66
N PHE A 435 -17.23 -5.63 1.06
CA PHE A 435 -16.90 -7.05 1.10
C PHE A 435 -16.73 -7.66 -0.31
N LEU A 436 -17.59 -7.29 -1.27
CA LEU A 436 -17.48 -7.73 -2.67
C LEU A 436 -16.24 -7.15 -3.37
N GLU A 437 -15.89 -5.90 -3.06
CA GLU A 437 -14.73 -5.18 -3.59
C GLU A 437 -13.45 -5.41 -2.76
N LYS A 438 -13.47 -6.38 -1.83
CA LYS A 438 -12.32 -6.67 -0.97
C LYS A 438 -11.08 -7.00 -1.81
N ILE A 439 -10.02 -6.25 -1.57
CA ILE A 439 -8.75 -6.41 -2.27
C ILE A 439 -7.93 -7.53 -1.57
N PRO A 440 -7.48 -8.57 -2.28
CA PRO A 440 -6.68 -9.63 -1.67
C PRO A 440 -5.35 -9.11 -1.12
N SER A 441 -4.84 -9.78 -0.08
CA SER A 441 -3.62 -9.39 0.62
C SER A 441 -2.37 -9.43 -0.26
N GLU A 442 -2.36 -10.30 -1.28
CA GLU A 442 -1.23 -10.49 -2.19
C GLU A 442 -0.89 -9.22 -3.00
N LEU A 443 -1.88 -8.37 -3.24
CA LEU A 443 -1.76 -7.14 -4.03
C LEU A 443 -1.12 -5.97 -3.27
N ILE A 444 -0.83 -6.14 -1.97
CA ILE A 444 -0.17 -5.11 -1.17
C ILE A 444 1.30 -5.01 -1.58
N SER A 445 1.64 -3.91 -2.24
CA SER A 445 2.97 -3.59 -2.78
C SER A 445 3.35 -2.14 -2.48
N LEU A 446 4.61 -1.75 -2.69
CA LEU A 446 5.05 -0.36 -2.48
C LEU A 446 4.31 0.59 -3.42
N ASP A 447 4.22 0.22 -4.70
CA ASP A 447 3.57 0.99 -5.75
C ASP A 447 2.28 0.28 -6.22
N PRO A 448 1.08 0.77 -5.84
CA PRO A 448 -0.18 0.12 -6.22
C PRO A 448 -0.45 0.15 -7.74
N ARG A 449 0.23 1.04 -8.47
CA ARG A 449 0.12 1.16 -9.94
C ARG A 449 0.85 0.05 -10.70
N GLN A 450 1.65 -0.76 -10.02
CA GLN A 450 2.43 -1.83 -10.64
C GLN A 450 1.53 -2.91 -11.28
N LEU A 451 0.29 -3.08 -10.82
CA LEU A 451 -0.64 -4.09 -11.34
C LEU A 451 -1.00 -3.92 -12.82
N GLY A 452 -0.97 -2.69 -13.35
CA GLY A 452 -1.20 -2.42 -14.76
C GLY A 452 0.08 -2.50 -15.61
N GLN A 453 1.25 -2.72 -15.00
CA GLN A 453 2.51 -2.79 -15.72
C GLN A 453 2.77 -4.19 -16.24
N VAL A 454 3.44 -4.26 -17.39
CA VAL A 454 3.81 -5.52 -18.00
C VAL A 454 5.09 -6.05 -17.36
N ASP A 455 5.10 -7.35 -17.06
CA ASP A 455 6.31 -8.00 -16.57
C ASP A 455 7.36 -8.13 -17.68
N THR A 456 8.26 -7.14 -17.71
CA THR A 456 9.37 -7.08 -18.66
C THR A 456 10.27 -8.31 -18.59
N VAL A 457 10.46 -8.91 -17.42
CA VAL A 457 11.39 -10.04 -17.25
C VAL A 457 10.82 -11.29 -17.94
N SER A 458 9.54 -11.58 -17.68
CA SER A 458 8.84 -12.70 -18.31
C SER A 458 8.73 -12.51 -19.83
N LEU A 459 8.44 -11.28 -20.30
CA LEU A 459 8.41 -11.00 -21.73
C LEU A 459 9.78 -11.13 -22.40
N GLU A 460 10.85 -10.67 -21.76
CA GLU A 460 12.22 -10.84 -22.28
C GLU A 460 12.60 -12.32 -22.38
N GLN A 461 12.16 -13.15 -21.42
CA GLN A 461 12.39 -14.60 -21.46
C GLN A 461 11.61 -15.24 -22.60
N GLN A 462 10.32 -14.93 -22.75
CA GLN A 462 9.50 -15.42 -23.86
C GLN A 462 10.06 -14.98 -25.21
N HIS A 463 10.53 -13.73 -25.32
CA HIS A 463 11.18 -13.23 -26.51
C HIS A 463 12.46 -14.01 -26.83
N LYS A 464 13.32 -14.26 -25.83
CA LYS A 464 14.54 -15.08 -26.00
C LYS A 464 14.22 -16.51 -26.44
N GLU A 465 13.23 -17.16 -25.84
CA GLU A 465 12.81 -18.51 -26.24
C GLU A 465 12.26 -18.54 -27.67
N ARG A 466 11.49 -17.50 -28.05
CA ARG A 466 10.95 -17.36 -29.42
C ARG A 466 12.07 -17.18 -30.44
N ALA A 467 13.03 -16.32 -30.13
CA ALA A 467 14.24 -16.11 -30.90
C ALA A 467 15.05 -17.41 -31.10
N GLU A 468 15.27 -18.16 -30.01
CA GLU A 468 15.97 -19.45 -30.06
C GLU A 468 15.25 -20.48 -30.94
N ARG A 469 13.91 -20.53 -30.88
CA ARG A 469 13.10 -21.42 -31.74
C ARG A 469 13.16 -21.03 -33.22
N LEU A 470 13.19 -19.73 -33.51
CA LEU A 470 13.24 -19.22 -34.89
C LEU A 470 14.66 -19.24 -35.46
N GLY A 471 15.69 -19.30 -34.60
CA GLY A 471 17.10 -19.23 -34.98
C GLY A 471 17.55 -17.83 -35.43
N TYR A 472 16.68 -16.83 -35.34
CA TYR A 472 16.97 -15.42 -35.55
C TYR A 472 16.01 -14.55 -34.75
N ASP A 473 16.45 -13.35 -34.40
CA ASP A 473 15.64 -12.38 -33.67
C ASP A 473 14.88 -11.49 -34.68
N PRO A 474 13.54 -11.62 -34.80
CA PRO A 474 12.76 -10.80 -35.72
C PRO A 474 12.72 -9.31 -35.33
N GLU A 475 12.93 -9.00 -34.05
CA GLU A 475 12.89 -7.64 -33.49
C GLU A 475 14.28 -7.08 -33.16
N ALA A 476 15.36 -7.76 -33.58
CA ALA A 476 16.71 -7.27 -33.34
C ALA A 476 16.92 -5.94 -34.09
N LYS A 477 17.18 -4.88 -33.31
CA LYS A 477 17.64 -3.59 -33.86
C LYS A 477 18.94 -3.82 -34.64
N GLU A 478 19.05 -3.16 -35.79
CA GLU A 478 20.27 -3.21 -36.58
C GLU A 478 21.49 -2.90 -35.71
N PRO A 479 22.56 -3.71 -35.79
CA PRO A 479 23.73 -3.52 -34.94
C PRO A 479 24.27 -2.11 -35.13
N PHE A 480 24.39 -1.39 -34.00
CA PHE A 480 24.89 -0.02 -33.99
C PHE A 480 26.23 0.07 -34.73
N SER A 481 26.24 0.75 -35.88
CA SER A 481 27.45 1.03 -36.63
C SER A 481 28.15 2.24 -36.00
N PRO A 482 29.32 2.07 -35.35
CA PRO A 482 29.97 3.17 -34.66
C PRO A 482 30.46 4.20 -35.68
N ARG A 483 29.93 5.43 -35.63
CA ARG A 483 30.53 6.56 -36.34
C ARG A 483 31.95 6.76 -35.82
N ARG A 484 32.91 6.90 -36.75
CA ARG A 484 34.35 7.06 -36.46
C ARG A 484 34.57 8.29 -35.57
N ARG A 485 34.68 8.08 -34.26
CA ARG A 485 35.02 9.11 -33.29
C ARG A 485 36.54 9.23 -33.15
N LEU A 486 36.99 10.47 -32.95
CA LEU A 486 38.38 10.81 -32.62
C LEU A 486 38.80 10.16 -31.29
N LYS A 487 40.09 9.82 -31.25
CA LYS A 487 40.75 8.95 -30.27
C LYS A 487 40.67 9.53 -28.84
N GLY A 488 39.84 8.92 -27.98
CA GLY A 488 39.77 9.27 -26.56
C GLY A 488 38.98 8.27 -25.71
N ARG A 489 39.72 7.49 -24.89
CA ARG A 489 39.32 6.69 -23.70
C ARG A 489 37.94 5.98 -23.71
N ASP A 490 37.94 4.71 -24.13
CA ASP A 490 36.93 3.74 -23.70
C ASP A 490 37.49 2.77 -22.65
N SER A 491 37.19 3.02 -21.37
CA SER A 491 37.47 2.08 -20.27
C SER A 491 36.47 0.91 -20.24
N ALA A 492 35.25 1.12 -20.74
CA ALA A 492 34.17 0.13 -20.76
C ALA A 492 34.38 -0.94 -21.84
N SER A 493 34.77 -0.57 -23.06
CA SER A 493 34.99 -1.53 -24.17
C SER A 493 36.17 -2.47 -23.90
N ARG A 494 37.26 -1.97 -23.31
CA ARG A 494 38.40 -2.79 -22.87
C ARG A 494 38.05 -3.73 -21.72
N ARG A 495 37.24 -3.28 -20.75
CA ARG A 495 36.73 -4.15 -19.66
C ARG A 495 35.83 -5.26 -20.21
N LEU A 496 34.99 -4.94 -21.19
CA LEU A 496 34.10 -5.91 -21.83
C LEU A 496 34.88 -6.92 -22.68
N LYS A 497 35.92 -6.48 -23.39
CA LYS A 497 36.84 -7.37 -24.13
C LYS A 497 37.58 -8.32 -23.19
N ARG A 498 38.12 -7.81 -22.08
CA ARG A 498 38.75 -8.66 -21.05
C ARG A 498 37.79 -9.67 -20.43
N ARG A 499 36.55 -9.26 -20.10
CA ARG A 499 35.52 -10.19 -19.59
C ARG A 499 35.20 -11.29 -20.59
N LYS A 500 35.12 -10.97 -21.89
CA LYS A 500 34.89 -11.96 -22.97
C LYS A 500 36.09 -12.91 -23.14
N GLU A 501 37.31 -12.41 -23.05
CA GLU A 501 38.54 -13.22 -23.11
C GLU A 501 38.62 -14.20 -21.93
N VAL A 502 38.38 -13.72 -20.71
CA VAL A 502 38.37 -14.57 -19.50
C VAL A 502 37.26 -15.63 -19.56
N ALA A 503 36.04 -15.25 -19.95
CA ALA A 503 34.94 -16.21 -20.10
C ALA A 503 35.23 -17.28 -21.17
N ALA A 504 35.89 -16.91 -22.27
CA ALA A 504 36.30 -17.87 -23.31
C ALA A 504 37.41 -18.81 -22.82
N GLU A 505 38.34 -18.33 -22.00
CA GLU A 505 39.37 -19.18 -21.37
C GLU A 505 38.76 -20.17 -20.37
N GLU A 506 37.81 -19.71 -19.54
CA GLU A 506 37.07 -20.57 -18.60
C GLU A 506 36.28 -21.68 -19.34
N GLN A 507 35.58 -21.34 -20.42
CA GLN A 507 34.87 -22.32 -21.25
C GLN A 507 35.83 -23.34 -21.88
N ARG A 508 36.98 -22.89 -22.41
CA ARG A 508 38.01 -23.79 -22.95
C ARG A 508 38.57 -24.71 -21.88
N ALA A 509 38.77 -24.21 -20.66
CA ALA A 509 39.24 -25.02 -19.54
C ALA A 509 38.21 -26.09 -19.13
N LEU A 510 36.92 -25.74 -19.10
CA LEU A 510 35.80 -26.66 -18.87
C LEU A 510 35.72 -27.77 -19.93
N ILE A 511 35.84 -27.40 -21.22
CA ILE A 511 35.89 -28.36 -22.34
C ILE A 511 37.09 -29.29 -22.20
N ARG A 512 38.26 -28.75 -21.83
CA ARG A 512 39.47 -29.56 -21.65
C ARG A 512 39.33 -30.57 -20.50
N LYS A 513 38.73 -30.15 -19.38
CA LYS A 513 38.41 -31.02 -18.24
C LYS A 513 37.40 -32.10 -18.60
N SER A 514 36.35 -31.77 -19.36
CA SER A 514 35.34 -32.75 -19.77
C SER A 514 35.89 -33.76 -20.79
N LEU A 515 36.80 -33.34 -21.68
CA LEU A 515 37.52 -34.24 -22.58
C LEU A 515 38.49 -35.17 -21.82
N ALA A 516 39.21 -34.65 -20.83
CA ALA A 516 40.10 -35.45 -19.98
C ALA A 516 39.30 -36.50 -19.17
N ALA A 517 38.20 -36.08 -18.55
CA ALA A 517 37.31 -37.00 -17.83
C ALA A 517 36.69 -38.07 -18.76
N LYS A 518 36.34 -37.71 -19.99
CA LYS A 518 35.90 -38.68 -21.01
C LYS A 518 37.01 -39.64 -21.44
N ALA A 519 38.25 -39.18 -21.53
CA ALA A 519 39.40 -40.01 -21.85
C ALA A 519 39.75 -40.98 -20.72
N GLU A 520 39.62 -40.55 -19.46
CA GLU A 520 39.81 -41.39 -18.27
C GLU A 520 38.67 -42.40 -18.07
N ALA A 521 37.44 -42.05 -18.49
CA ALA A 521 36.28 -42.95 -18.44
C ALA A 521 36.25 -43.99 -19.58
N GLN A 522 37.11 -43.87 -20.59
CA GLN A 522 37.25 -44.89 -21.63
C GLN A 522 38.14 -46.04 -21.10
N PRO A 523 37.65 -47.29 -21.05
CA PRO A 523 38.50 -48.42 -20.69
C PRO A 523 39.61 -48.59 -21.75
N ALA A 524 40.82 -48.92 -21.28
CA ALA A 524 42.02 -49.01 -22.12
C ALA A 524 41.79 -49.89 -23.37
N PRO A 525 42.22 -49.46 -24.57
CA PRO A 525 42.01 -50.22 -25.79
C PRO A 525 42.76 -51.55 -25.72
N SER A 526 42.03 -52.67 -25.79
CA SER A 526 42.61 -53.99 -25.99
C SER A 526 43.25 -54.05 -27.39
N LYS A 527 44.52 -54.44 -27.46
CA LYS A 527 45.26 -54.61 -28.71
C LYS A 527 44.67 -55.77 -29.52
N ALA A 528 44.10 -55.47 -30.69
CA ALA A 528 44.35 -56.10 -32.00
C ALA A 528 43.14 -55.91 -32.94
N GLY A 529 43.37 -55.29 -34.10
CA GLY A 529 42.39 -55.21 -35.19
C GLY A 529 42.87 -54.30 -36.32
N ALA A 530 43.31 -54.95 -37.41
CA ALA A 530 43.70 -54.51 -38.76
C ALA A 530 43.50 -53.04 -39.23
N PRO A 531 44.35 -52.55 -40.18
CA PRO A 531 44.27 -51.18 -40.69
C PRO A 531 42.97 -50.93 -41.47
N ALA A 532 42.36 -49.77 -41.23
CA ALA A 532 41.15 -49.32 -41.90
C ALA A 532 41.36 -49.22 -43.42
N ALA A 533 40.58 -50.00 -44.18
CA ALA A 533 40.55 -49.96 -45.63
C ALA A 533 40.06 -48.59 -46.13
N CYS A 534 40.69 -48.11 -47.21
CA CYS A 534 40.30 -46.90 -47.93
C CYS A 534 38.81 -46.94 -48.31
N ARG A 535 38.10 -45.84 -48.03
CA ARG A 535 36.69 -45.66 -48.44
C ARG A 535 36.57 -45.80 -49.96
N SER A 536 35.78 -46.78 -50.39
CA SER A 536 35.50 -47.07 -51.79
C SER A 536 34.45 -46.09 -52.33
N ALA A 537 34.60 -45.70 -53.60
CA ALA A 537 33.69 -44.77 -54.28
C ALA A 537 32.22 -45.26 -54.36
N LEU A 538 31.95 -46.53 -54.04
CA LEU A 538 30.62 -47.14 -54.04
C LEU A 538 29.81 -46.92 -52.76
N ASP A 539 30.41 -46.40 -51.68
CA ASP A 539 29.69 -46.07 -50.43
C ASP A 539 28.70 -44.89 -50.57
N ARG A 540 28.67 -44.22 -51.74
CA ARG A 540 27.71 -43.14 -52.05
C ARG A 540 26.37 -43.61 -52.63
N PHE A 541 26.20 -44.91 -52.90
CA PHE A 541 24.99 -45.44 -53.55
C PHE A 541 24.14 -46.37 -52.67
N GLN A 542 24.49 -46.55 -51.39
CA GLN A 542 23.64 -47.29 -50.47
C GLN A 542 22.67 -46.31 -49.80
N LYS A 543 21.37 -46.51 -50.07
CA LYS A 543 20.25 -45.66 -49.64
C LYS A 543 20.14 -45.53 -48.13
#